data_AF-A0A3Q3WY46-F1
#
_entry.id   AF-A0A3Q3WY46-F1
#
_cell.length_a   1.000
_cell.length_b   1.000
_cell.length_c   1.000
_cell.angle_alpha   90.00
_cell.angle_beta   90.00
_cell.angle_gamma   90.00
#
_symmetry.space_group_name_H-M   'P 1'
#
loop_
_entity.id
_entity.type
_entity.pdbx_description
1 polymer ?
#
loop_
_entity_poly.entity_id
_entity_poly.type
_entity_poly.pdbx_seq_one_letter_code
_entity_poly.pdbx_strand_id
1 'polypeptide(L)'
;ISSFMVMYENESVDVRYGNGAQLQLSPCGCEFMLMKPTDPSEHPLQTRGRVRQRTRFATSTYKEMIMTALAFRNKYASRPYLPEELIPAGHKKPFFSIDSDVNWPECSLCDAEFGPGGETIIRSEDGRIVLTLSPSGEEFSVEFTCSLSHYQTQHHSMEAFSRDSEGGPGGQQQVSNLICQTAGDKTKEVHQGMVQHHSCRSVAPIWCYPLSLARHLQMAHFSKPEDVRGEGARDITPAHRETNVSDVARHSHLPQALPLTCLSPHWHRWNFTDLRAKKEHDLPTELVKVMWCQGVTYRILSGGLIEVSPGDGSVIRSNGVLNTYFTHHKPEILSGQLNVSISPYNCLLCLKEHKKQLI
;
A
#
# COMPACT_ATOMS: atom_id res chain seq x y z
N ILE A 1 -10.26 18.74 3.79
CA ILE A 1 -8.98 17.99 3.77
C ILE A 1 -8.94 17.11 5.02
N SER A 2 -8.63 15.82 4.86
CA SER A 2 -8.49 14.86 5.97
C SER A 2 -7.41 15.33 6.94
N SER A 3 -7.64 15.19 8.25
CA SER A 3 -6.64 15.57 9.26
C SER A 3 -5.76 14.40 9.67
N PHE A 4 -6.28 13.17 9.58
CA PHE A 4 -5.63 11.99 10.14
C PHE A 4 -6.16 10.71 9.47
N MET A 5 -5.26 9.79 9.11
CA MET A 5 -5.61 8.47 8.56
C MET A 5 -4.79 7.37 9.21
N VAL A 6 -5.41 6.23 9.47
CA VAL A 6 -4.77 5.03 10.03
C VAL A 6 -5.19 3.83 9.21
N MET A 7 -4.24 2.99 8.84
CA MET A 7 -4.47 1.66 8.30
C MET A 7 -3.94 0.63 9.30
N TYR A 8 -4.75 -0.37 9.62
CA TYR A 8 -4.38 -1.46 10.52
C TYR A 8 -3.77 -2.64 9.75
N GLU A 9 -3.23 -3.63 10.45
CA GLU A 9 -2.62 -4.83 9.85
C GLU A 9 -3.59 -5.62 8.95
N ASN A 10 -4.89 -5.63 9.28
CA ASN A 10 -5.92 -6.23 8.42
C ASN A 10 -6.31 -5.36 7.21
N GLU A 11 -5.62 -4.25 6.95
CA GLU A 11 -5.90 -3.29 5.87
C GLU A 11 -7.24 -2.55 5.97
N SER A 12 -7.91 -2.63 7.12
CA SER A 12 -8.98 -1.68 7.43
C SER A 12 -8.41 -0.28 7.62
N VAL A 13 -9.18 0.75 7.29
CA VAL A 13 -8.76 2.14 7.39
C VAL A 13 -9.72 2.94 8.25
N ASP A 14 -9.19 3.80 9.11
CA ASP A 14 -9.94 4.81 9.85
C ASP A 14 -9.43 6.21 9.46
N VAL A 15 -10.34 7.09 9.04
CA VAL A 15 -10.03 8.46 8.64
C VAL A 15 -10.84 9.44 9.47
N ARG A 16 -10.14 10.40 10.07
CA ARG A 16 -10.77 11.58 10.70
C ARG A 16 -10.59 12.78 9.77
N TYR A 17 -11.69 13.45 9.51
CA TYR A 17 -11.71 14.63 8.64
C TYR A 17 -11.74 15.90 9.47
N GLY A 18 -11.24 17.01 8.91
CA GLY A 18 -11.24 18.31 9.58
C GLY A 18 -12.63 18.83 9.96
N ASN A 19 -13.68 18.35 9.30
CA ASN A 19 -15.08 18.67 9.64
C ASN A 19 -15.62 17.84 10.82
N GLY A 20 -14.79 17.01 11.47
CA GLY A 20 -15.18 16.15 12.58
C GLY A 20 -15.86 14.84 12.17
N ALA A 21 -16.09 14.59 10.88
CA ALA A 21 -16.58 13.31 10.40
C ALA A 21 -15.51 12.22 10.55
N GLN A 22 -15.95 10.98 10.74
CA GLN A 22 -15.08 9.80 10.84
C GLN A 22 -15.55 8.73 9.87
N LEU A 23 -14.63 8.18 9.07
CA LEU A 23 -14.92 7.12 8.10
C LEU A 23 -14.08 5.90 8.44
N GLN A 24 -14.73 4.76 8.59
CA GLN A 24 -14.10 3.45 8.62
C GLN A 24 -14.30 2.76 7.28
N LEU A 25 -13.25 2.20 6.73
CA LEU A 25 -13.26 1.40 5.51
C LEU A 25 -12.88 -0.03 5.86
N SER A 26 -13.67 -0.98 5.36
CA SER A 26 -13.43 -2.40 5.55
C SER A 26 -12.07 -2.85 4.98
N PRO A 27 -11.49 -3.95 5.50
CA PRO A 27 -10.31 -4.61 4.94
C PRO A 27 -10.33 -4.77 3.42
N CYS A 28 -11.46 -5.18 2.83
CA CYS A 28 -11.62 -5.37 1.39
C CYS A 28 -11.72 -4.06 0.59
N GLY A 29 -11.91 -2.91 1.24
CA GLY A 29 -12.28 -1.64 0.61
C GLY A 29 -13.73 -1.55 0.11
N CYS A 30 -14.49 -2.65 0.18
CA CYS A 30 -15.78 -2.82 -0.50
C CYS A 30 -16.99 -2.28 0.27
N GLU A 31 -16.88 -2.14 1.59
CA GLU A 31 -17.84 -1.43 2.44
C GLU A 31 -17.15 -0.32 3.24
N PHE A 32 -17.91 0.72 3.56
CA PHE A 32 -17.51 1.75 4.52
C PHE A 32 -18.63 2.02 5.53
N MET A 33 -18.24 2.57 6.67
CA MET A 33 -19.14 3.21 7.63
C MET A 33 -18.67 4.63 7.88
N LEU A 34 -19.58 5.59 7.86
CA LEU A 34 -19.32 7.00 8.10
C LEU A 34 -20.14 7.48 9.30
N MET A 35 -19.48 8.10 10.27
CA MET A 35 -20.12 8.95 11.27
C MET A 35 -20.07 10.40 10.82
N LYS A 36 -21.25 11.03 10.74
CA LYS A 36 -21.39 12.46 10.46
C LYS A 36 -20.76 13.30 11.58
N PRO A 37 -20.39 14.56 11.35
CA PRO A 37 -19.96 15.48 12.42
C PRO A 37 -20.96 15.53 13.58
N THR A 38 -20.49 15.77 14.80
CA THR A 38 -21.39 16.08 15.92
C THR A 38 -21.91 17.49 15.71
N ASP A 39 -23.22 17.68 15.63
CA ASP A 39 -23.80 19.02 15.63
C ASP A 39 -23.75 19.57 17.06
N PRO A 40 -23.19 20.78 17.30
CA PRO A 40 -23.17 21.41 18.62
C PRO A 40 -24.56 21.62 19.24
N SER A 41 -25.61 21.64 18.42
CA SER A 41 -27.00 21.82 18.84
C SER A 41 -27.75 20.50 19.10
N GLU A 42 -27.16 19.35 18.76
CA GLU A 42 -27.77 18.04 19.00
C GLU A 42 -27.64 17.64 20.48
N HIS A 43 -28.69 17.00 21.00
CA HIS A 43 -28.74 16.59 22.40
C HIS A 43 -27.70 15.47 22.66
N PRO A 44 -26.99 15.44 23.81
CA PRO A 44 -25.93 14.44 24.10
C PRO A 44 -26.36 12.96 24.04
N LEU A 45 -27.67 12.68 24.11
CA LEU A 45 -28.24 11.33 23.99
C LEU A 45 -28.65 10.96 22.56
N GLN A 46 -28.54 11.89 21.60
CA GLN A 46 -28.97 11.66 20.23
C GLN A 46 -27.92 10.83 19.50
N THR A 47 -28.34 9.70 18.94
CA THR A 47 -27.43 8.81 18.21
C THR A 47 -26.91 9.54 16.98
N ARG A 48 -25.62 9.84 16.99
CA ARG A 48 -24.90 10.50 15.89
C ARG A 48 -25.22 9.83 14.56
N GLY A 49 -25.52 10.61 13.52
CA GLY A 49 -25.91 10.06 12.22
C GLY A 49 -24.83 9.13 11.63
N ARG A 50 -25.20 7.87 11.39
CA ARG A 50 -24.32 6.85 10.80
C ARG A 50 -24.81 6.45 9.42
N VAL A 51 -23.88 6.24 8.50
CA VAL A 51 -24.15 5.72 7.15
C VAL A 51 -23.25 4.52 6.93
N ARG A 52 -23.82 3.35 6.64
CA ARG A 52 -23.08 2.16 6.19
C ARG A 52 -23.53 1.80 4.79
N GLN A 53 -22.59 1.71 3.86
CA GLN A 53 -22.89 1.43 2.46
C GLN A 53 -21.74 0.67 1.78
N ARG A 54 -22.05 0.05 0.64
CA ARG A 54 -21.00 -0.45 -0.26
C ARG A 54 -20.29 0.72 -0.91
N THR A 55 -18.97 0.66 -0.94
CA THR A 55 -18.08 1.71 -1.43
C THR A 55 -18.38 2.12 -2.87
N ARG A 56 -18.66 1.17 -3.76
CA ARG A 56 -18.98 1.45 -5.18
C ARG A 56 -20.27 2.26 -5.37
N PHE A 57 -21.17 2.28 -4.38
CA PHE A 57 -22.43 3.01 -4.40
C PHE A 57 -22.39 4.28 -3.55
N ALA A 58 -21.18 4.77 -3.23
CA ALA A 58 -20.99 6.04 -2.56
C ALA A 58 -21.78 7.15 -3.26
N THR A 59 -22.62 7.85 -2.50
CA THR A 59 -23.34 9.02 -3.01
C THR A 59 -22.38 10.18 -3.25
N SER A 60 -22.76 11.13 -4.11
CA SER A 60 -21.97 12.34 -4.38
C SER A 60 -21.60 13.10 -3.10
N THR A 61 -22.44 13.04 -2.06
CA THR A 61 -22.21 13.66 -0.75
C THR A 61 -20.93 13.19 -0.06
N TYR A 62 -20.57 11.91 -0.18
CA TYR A 62 -19.45 11.31 0.54
C TYR A 62 -18.33 10.81 -0.37
N LYS A 63 -18.50 10.98 -1.69
CA LYS A 63 -17.61 10.43 -2.72
C LYS A 63 -16.16 10.83 -2.51
N GLU A 64 -15.88 12.11 -2.28
CA GLU A 64 -14.51 12.62 -2.08
C GLU A 64 -13.83 12.05 -0.83
N MET A 65 -14.58 11.90 0.26
CA MET A 65 -14.08 11.29 1.49
C MET A 65 -13.70 9.82 1.23
N ILE A 66 -14.60 9.08 0.59
CA ILE A 66 -14.40 7.68 0.28
C ILE A 66 -13.23 7.47 -0.69
N MET A 67 -13.11 8.31 -1.72
CA MET A 67 -12.00 8.27 -2.67
C MET A 67 -10.66 8.57 -1.98
N THR A 68 -10.63 9.55 -1.06
CA THR A 68 -9.44 9.85 -0.26
C THR A 68 -9.02 8.65 0.61
N ALA A 69 -9.99 8.03 1.31
CA ALA A 69 -9.74 6.85 2.13
C ALA A 69 -9.27 5.63 1.31
N LEU A 70 -9.87 5.43 0.13
CA LEU A 70 -9.46 4.37 -0.79
C LEU A 70 -8.07 4.60 -1.37
N ALA A 71 -7.73 5.83 -1.75
CA ALA A 71 -6.39 6.15 -2.24
C ALA A 71 -5.33 5.85 -1.16
N PHE A 72 -5.60 6.23 0.08
CA PHE A 72 -4.73 5.90 1.21
C PHE A 72 -4.62 4.38 1.44
N ARG A 73 -5.74 3.65 1.43
CA ARG A 73 -5.74 2.18 1.53
C ARG A 73 -4.91 1.57 0.41
N ASN A 74 -5.22 1.88 -0.85
CA ASN A 74 -4.59 1.27 -2.02
C ASN A 74 -3.09 1.58 -2.10
N LYS A 75 -2.63 2.71 -1.53
CA LYS A 75 -1.20 3.06 -1.44
C LYS A 75 -0.39 2.10 -0.56
N TYR A 76 -1.00 1.50 0.47
CA TYR A 76 -0.28 0.69 1.47
C TYR A 76 -0.83 -0.75 1.64
N ALA A 77 -1.96 -1.06 1.03
CA ALA A 77 -2.55 -2.38 0.98
C ALA A 77 -1.80 -3.28 -0.01
N SER A 78 -1.81 -4.58 0.27
CA SER A 78 -1.28 -5.63 -0.61
C SER A 78 -1.99 -5.67 -1.95
N ARG A 79 -3.32 -5.50 -1.95
CA ARG A 79 -4.16 -5.49 -3.16
C ARG A 79 -5.06 -4.25 -3.19
N PRO A 80 -5.17 -3.57 -4.34
CA PRO A 80 -6.03 -2.40 -4.46
C PRO A 80 -7.50 -2.82 -4.57
N TYR A 81 -8.41 -1.93 -4.18
CA TYR A 81 -9.85 -2.05 -4.48
C TYR A 81 -10.25 -0.89 -5.42
N LEU A 82 -10.73 -1.24 -6.62
CA LEU A 82 -10.84 -0.35 -7.78
C LEU A 82 -12.22 -0.46 -8.44
N PRO A 83 -13.29 0.00 -7.78
CA PRO A 83 -14.62 0.00 -8.37
C PRO A 83 -14.68 1.05 -9.49
N GLU A 84 -15.20 0.65 -10.65
CA GLU A 84 -15.24 1.48 -11.84
C GLU A 84 -15.98 2.82 -11.63
N GLU A 85 -17.02 2.82 -10.79
CA GLU A 85 -17.89 3.98 -10.53
C GLU A 85 -17.18 5.13 -9.80
N LEU A 86 -16.07 4.82 -9.11
CA LEU A 86 -15.26 5.79 -8.39
C LEU A 86 -14.05 6.27 -9.20
N ILE A 87 -13.80 5.68 -10.36
CA ILE A 87 -12.66 6.05 -11.20
C ILE A 87 -13.11 7.11 -12.22
N PRO A 88 -12.52 8.32 -12.19
CA PRO A 88 -12.81 9.34 -13.19
C PRO A 88 -12.51 8.85 -14.60
N ALA A 89 -13.34 9.22 -15.58
CA ALA A 89 -13.21 8.75 -16.96
C ALA A 89 -11.81 9.02 -17.58
N GLY A 90 -11.16 10.12 -17.21
CA GLY A 90 -9.81 10.47 -17.70
C GLY A 90 -8.68 9.58 -17.17
N HIS A 91 -8.93 8.78 -16.13
CA HIS A 91 -7.93 7.84 -15.58
C HIS A 91 -8.13 6.40 -16.06
N LYS A 92 -9.23 6.14 -16.79
CA LYS A 92 -9.51 4.84 -17.40
C LYS A 92 -8.69 4.71 -18.67
N LYS A 93 -7.80 3.73 -18.70
CA LYS A 93 -7.05 3.39 -19.91
C LYS A 93 -7.58 2.05 -20.45
N PRO A 94 -8.07 2.00 -21.71
CA PRO A 94 -8.43 0.73 -22.32
C PRO A 94 -7.16 -0.04 -22.65
N PHE A 95 -7.07 -1.28 -22.18
CA PHE A 95 -6.00 -2.20 -22.57
C PHE A 95 -6.59 -3.54 -23.00
N PHE A 96 -5.82 -4.27 -23.79
CA PHE A 96 -6.07 -5.69 -24.00
C PHE A 96 -5.59 -6.46 -22.77
N SER A 97 -6.24 -7.58 -22.43
CA SER A 97 -5.89 -8.44 -21.30
C SER A 97 -4.37 -8.50 -21.09
N ILE A 98 -3.94 -7.98 -19.94
CA ILE A 98 -2.54 -7.76 -19.59
C ILE A 98 -2.07 -8.99 -18.81
N ASP A 99 -0.99 -9.62 -19.26
CA ASP A 99 -0.32 -10.66 -18.48
C ASP A 99 0.11 -10.09 -17.13
N SER A 100 -0.23 -10.74 -16.01
CA SER A 100 0.16 -10.22 -14.69
C SER A 100 1.66 -10.36 -14.44
N ASP A 101 2.34 -11.21 -15.21
CA ASP A 101 3.79 -11.40 -15.08
C ASP A 101 4.55 -10.33 -15.85
N VAL A 102 5.59 -9.80 -15.20
CA VAL A 102 6.57 -8.88 -15.80
C VAL A 102 7.98 -9.38 -15.54
N ASN A 103 8.89 -9.07 -16.45
CA ASN A 103 10.32 -9.31 -16.29
C ASN A 103 11.05 -8.00 -16.00
N TRP A 104 12.03 -8.09 -15.12
CA TRP A 104 12.98 -7.02 -14.86
C TRP A 104 14.29 -7.28 -15.60
N PRO A 105 14.96 -6.20 -16.06
CA PRO A 105 16.21 -6.32 -16.77
C PRO A 105 17.29 -6.97 -15.90
N GLU A 106 18.25 -7.60 -16.56
CA GLU A 106 19.48 -8.04 -15.92
C GLU A 106 20.31 -6.83 -15.45
N CYS A 107 21.05 -6.99 -14.36
CA CYS A 107 21.85 -5.91 -13.78
C CYS A 107 22.83 -5.27 -14.77
N SER A 108 23.42 -6.05 -15.66
CA SER A 108 24.35 -5.57 -16.70
C SER A 108 23.69 -4.82 -17.86
N LEU A 109 22.37 -4.98 -18.04
CA LEU A 109 21.59 -4.41 -19.13
C LEU A 109 20.66 -3.28 -18.66
N CYS A 110 20.60 -3.03 -17.35
CA CYS A 110 19.70 -2.05 -16.78
C CYS A 110 20.37 -0.67 -16.71
N ASP A 111 19.88 0.24 -17.54
CA ASP A 111 20.16 1.68 -17.41
C ASP A 111 19.14 2.29 -16.44
N ALA A 112 19.57 2.56 -15.19
CA ALA A 112 18.74 3.29 -14.23
C ALA A 112 18.61 4.77 -14.65
N GLU A 113 17.39 5.29 -14.52
CA GLU A 113 17.11 6.72 -14.57
C GLU A 113 17.35 7.32 -13.17
N PHE A 114 18.01 8.47 -13.10
CA PHE A 114 18.21 9.18 -11.83
C PHE A 114 17.33 10.43 -11.82
N GLY A 115 16.42 10.48 -10.84
CA GLY A 115 15.50 11.59 -10.65
C GLY A 115 16.21 12.86 -10.17
N PRO A 116 15.62 14.04 -10.41
CA PRO A 116 16.21 15.31 -9.98
C PRO A 116 16.31 15.46 -8.46
N GLY A 117 15.55 14.67 -7.68
CA GLY A 117 15.63 14.63 -6.23
C GLY A 117 16.64 13.62 -5.69
N GLY A 118 17.38 12.92 -6.56
CA GLY A 118 18.31 11.85 -6.18
C GLY A 118 17.65 10.47 -6.09
N GLU A 119 16.43 10.33 -6.59
CA GLU A 119 15.75 9.05 -6.67
C GLU A 119 16.42 8.15 -7.71
N THR A 120 16.44 6.84 -7.48
CA THR A 120 16.85 5.86 -8.49
C THR A 120 15.62 5.18 -9.05
N ILE A 121 15.45 5.24 -10.37
CA ILE A 121 14.25 4.78 -11.08
C ILE A 121 14.66 3.63 -11.99
N ILE A 122 13.98 2.49 -11.86
CA ILE A 122 14.13 1.34 -12.76
C ILE A 122 12.77 0.96 -13.32
N ARG A 123 12.78 0.38 -14.53
CA ARG A 123 11.57 -0.05 -15.24
C ARG A 123 11.63 -1.54 -15.56
N SER A 124 10.48 -2.19 -15.61
CA SER A 124 10.36 -3.52 -16.21
C SER A 124 10.74 -3.46 -17.70
N GLU A 125 11.11 -4.61 -18.29
CA GLU A 125 11.54 -4.70 -19.70
C GLU A 125 10.46 -4.17 -20.68
N ASP A 126 9.19 -4.32 -20.31
CA ASP A 126 8.02 -3.84 -21.06
C ASP A 126 7.55 -2.43 -20.64
N GLY A 127 8.22 -1.80 -19.68
CA GLY A 127 7.91 -0.46 -19.16
C GLY A 127 6.59 -0.35 -18.37
N ARG A 128 5.92 -1.46 -18.04
CA ARG A 128 4.62 -1.45 -17.33
C ARG A 128 4.74 -1.20 -15.83
N ILE A 129 5.91 -1.48 -15.25
CA ILE A 129 6.19 -1.21 -13.85
C ILE A 129 7.37 -0.26 -13.75
N VAL A 130 7.24 0.73 -12.88
CA VAL A 130 8.33 1.62 -12.49
C VAL A 130 8.54 1.47 -10.99
N LEU A 131 9.76 1.11 -10.60
CA LEU A 131 10.17 1.17 -9.19
C LEU A 131 11.05 2.40 -9.00
N THR A 132 10.68 3.21 -8.01
CA THR A 132 11.42 4.42 -7.61
C THR A 132 11.93 4.24 -6.20
N LEU A 133 13.25 4.13 -6.06
CA LEU A 133 13.95 4.10 -4.77
C LEU A 133 14.23 5.52 -4.32
N SER A 134 13.87 5.82 -3.06
CA SER A 134 14.12 7.12 -2.45
C SER A 134 15.61 7.46 -2.38
N PRO A 135 15.97 8.75 -2.29
CA PRO A 135 17.37 9.16 -2.25
C PRO A 135 18.11 8.69 -1.00
N SER A 136 17.39 8.46 0.11
CA SER A 136 17.95 7.86 1.33
C SER A 136 18.15 6.34 1.23
N GLY A 137 17.59 5.69 0.20
CA GLY A 137 17.64 4.24 0.03
C GLY A 137 16.74 3.45 1.01
N GLU A 138 15.93 4.13 1.83
CA GLU A 138 15.17 3.53 2.94
C GLU A 138 13.68 3.28 2.64
N GLU A 139 13.17 3.90 1.59
CA GLU A 139 11.80 3.75 1.11
C GLU A 139 11.77 3.63 -0.40
N PHE A 140 10.76 2.97 -0.94
CA PHE A 140 10.54 2.90 -2.38
C PHE A 140 9.06 2.91 -2.71
N SER A 141 8.73 3.36 -3.92
CA SER A 141 7.39 3.27 -4.49
C SER A 141 7.40 2.46 -5.76
N VAL A 142 6.29 1.78 -6.04
CA VAL A 142 6.08 1.04 -7.28
C VAL A 142 4.84 1.58 -7.97
N GLU A 143 5.02 2.05 -9.20
CA GLU A 143 3.94 2.44 -10.10
C GLU A 143 3.65 1.30 -11.08
N PHE A 144 2.38 0.93 -11.20
CA PHE A 144 1.95 -0.13 -12.11
C PHE A 144 0.50 0.07 -12.56
N THR A 145 0.09 -0.65 -13.60
CA THR A 145 -1.29 -0.64 -14.09
C THR A 145 -2.04 -1.86 -13.54
N CYS A 146 -3.23 -1.64 -12.97
CA CYS A 146 -4.07 -2.69 -12.38
C CYS A 146 -5.43 -2.76 -13.08
N SER A 147 -5.93 -3.97 -13.31
CA SER A 147 -7.31 -4.21 -13.76
C SER A 147 -8.32 -3.75 -12.70
N LEU A 148 -9.53 -3.41 -13.13
CA LEU A 148 -10.57 -2.96 -12.20
C LEU A 148 -11.13 -4.12 -11.35
N SER A 149 -11.68 -3.76 -10.20
CA SER A 149 -12.47 -4.69 -9.39
C SER A 149 -13.67 -5.18 -10.20
N HIS A 150 -13.82 -6.50 -10.31
CA HIS A 150 -14.93 -7.16 -11.00
C HIS A 150 -15.64 -8.14 -10.08
N TYR A 151 -16.78 -8.68 -10.52
CA TYR A 151 -17.42 -9.81 -9.84
C TYR A 151 -16.63 -11.07 -10.16
N GLN A 152 -16.33 -11.88 -9.14
CA GLN A 152 -15.60 -13.11 -9.36
C GLN A 152 -16.48 -14.10 -10.13
N THR A 153 -16.09 -14.41 -11.37
CA THR A 153 -16.69 -15.50 -12.14
C THR A 153 -16.24 -16.81 -11.51
N GLN A 154 -17.19 -17.64 -11.06
CA GLN A 154 -16.92 -18.97 -10.53
C GLN A 154 -16.39 -19.88 -11.65
N HIS A 155 -15.09 -19.88 -11.92
CA HIS A 155 -14.48 -20.81 -12.88
C HIS A 155 -13.36 -21.68 -12.28
N HIS A 156 -13.23 -21.74 -10.96
CA HIS A 156 -12.37 -22.73 -10.29
C HIS A 156 -13.08 -23.39 -9.12
N SER A 157 -13.60 -24.60 -9.35
CA SER A 157 -13.52 -25.78 -8.45
C SER A 157 -14.60 -26.81 -8.84
N MET A 158 -14.37 -27.52 -9.94
CA MET A 158 -14.95 -28.85 -10.17
C MET A 158 -13.92 -29.70 -10.93
N GLU A 159 -12.73 -29.83 -10.36
CA GLU A 159 -11.75 -30.88 -10.74
C GLU A 159 -11.24 -31.52 -9.44
N ALA A 160 -12.15 -32.19 -8.73
CA ALA A 160 -11.85 -33.24 -7.78
C ALA A 160 -13.16 -33.97 -7.47
N PHE A 161 -13.14 -35.30 -7.53
CA PHE A 161 -14.25 -36.24 -7.36
C PHE A 161 -15.08 -36.56 -8.60
N SER A 162 -14.43 -37.10 -9.63
CA SER A 162 -15.09 -38.14 -10.43
C SER A 162 -15.09 -39.43 -9.60
N ARG A 163 -16.25 -39.77 -9.03
CA ARG A 163 -16.53 -41.12 -8.55
C ARG A 163 -17.80 -41.59 -9.24
N ASP A 164 -17.65 -42.68 -9.98
CA ASP A 164 -18.66 -43.34 -10.78
C ASP A 164 -19.94 -43.61 -9.99
N SER A 165 -21.09 -43.38 -10.63
CA SER A 165 -22.28 -44.24 -10.49
C SER A 165 -23.29 -43.92 -11.59
N GLU A 166 -23.55 -44.92 -12.41
CA GLU A 166 -24.62 -44.98 -13.40
C GLU A 166 -26.01 -45.05 -12.74
N GLY A 167 -27.03 -44.50 -13.43
CA GLY A 167 -28.41 -45.02 -13.34
C GLY A 167 -29.55 -43.99 -13.15
N GLY A 168 -30.26 -43.68 -14.25
CA GLY A 168 -31.72 -43.44 -14.21
C GLY A 168 -32.23 -41.99 -14.45
N PRO A 169 -33.18 -41.76 -15.39
CA PRO A 169 -33.63 -40.42 -15.79
C PRO A 169 -34.95 -39.98 -15.11
N GLY A 170 -35.13 -38.67 -14.90
CA GLY A 170 -36.45 -38.08 -14.70
C GLY A 170 -36.45 -36.73 -14.00
N GLY A 171 -37.03 -35.70 -14.65
CA GLY A 171 -37.53 -34.51 -13.98
C GLY A 171 -36.93 -33.18 -14.45
N GLN A 172 -37.63 -32.53 -15.38
CA GLN A 172 -37.37 -31.16 -15.85
C GLN A 172 -37.45 -30.14 -14.69
N GLN A 173 -36.51 -29.18 -14.63
CA GLN A 173 -36.92 -27.78 -14.56
C GLN A 173 -35.84 -26.84 -15.13
N GLN A 174 -36.27 -26.12 -16.15
CA GLN A 174 -35.56 -25.14 -16.94
C GLN A 174 -35.54 -23.81 -16.17
N VAL A 175 -34.36 -23.29 -15.83
CA VAL A 175 -34.15 -21.84 -15.73
C VAL A 175 -32.87 -21.52 -16.47
N SER A 176 -33.09 -21.09 -17.70
CA SER A 176 -32.13 -20.65 -18.69
C SER A 176 -31.36 -19.44 -18.19
N ASN A 177 -30.03 -19.53 -18.14
CA ASN A 177 -29.12 -18.39 -18.31
C ASN A 177 -27.82 -18.93 -18.94
N LEU A 178 -27.95 -19.42 -20.17
CA LEU A 178 -26.83 -19.70 -21.04
C LEU A 178 -26.48 -18.39 -21.75
N ILE A 179 -25.53 -17.63 -21.21
CA ILE A 179 -24.85 -16.60 -22.01
C ILE A 179 -23.74 -17.32 -22.76
N CYS A 180 -23.98 -17.53 -24.05
CA CYS A 180 -23.02 -18.04 -25.01
C CYS A 180 -21.74 -17.20 -24.97
N GLN A 181 -20.61 -17.79 -24.58
CA GLN A 181 -19.30 -17.30 -24.97
C GLN A 181 -19.03 -17.82 -26.39
N THR A 182 -19.33 -16.99 -27.38
CA THR A 182 -18.77 -17.15 -28.72
C THR A 182 -17.31 -16.72 -28.71
N ALA A 183 -16.47 -17.57 -29.30
CA ALA A 183 -15.04 -17.41 -29.43
C ALA A 183 -14.63 -16.08 -30.09
N GLY A 184 -13.53 -15.51 -29.60
CA GLY A 184 -12.65 -14.68 -30.43
C GLY A 184 -12.77 -13.16 -30.35
N ASP A 185 -13.21 -12.57 -29.23
CA ASP A 185 -13.07 -11.12 -29.05
C ASP A 185 -12.23 -10.82 -27.80
N LYS A 186 -11.03 -10.25 -28.00
CA LYS A 186 -10.19 -9.77 -26.89
C LYS A 186 -10.95 -8.64 -26.22
N THR A 187 -11.68 -8.97 -25.16
CA THR A 187 -12.49 -8.01 -24.42
C THR A 187 -11.55 -6.91 -23.92
N LYS A 188 -11.83 -5.66 -24.30
CA LYS A 188 -11.05 -4.51 -23.83
C LYS A 188 -11.30 -4.35 -22.34
N GLU A 189 -10.28 -4.61 -21.54
CA GLU A 189 -10.33 -4.45 -20.10
C GLU A 189 -9.88 -3.04 -19.71
N VAL A 190 -10.64 -2.40 -18.83
CA VAL A 190 -10.28 -1.08 -18.30
C VAL A 190 -9.27 -1.26 -17.18
N HIS A 191 -8.27 -0.39 -17.14
CA HIS A 191 -7.26 -0.39 -16.10
C HIS A 191 -7.04 1.00 -15.49
N GLN A 192 -6.43 1.00 -14.31
CA GLN A 192 -6.09 2.18 -13.54
C GLN A 192 -4.63 2.13 -13.08
N GLY A 193 -3.91 3.25 -13.21
CA GLY A 193 -2.55 3.39 -12.66
C GLY A 193 -2.57 3.47 -11.13
N MET A 194 -1.76 2.65 -10.49
CA MET A 194 -1.59 2.51 -9.04
C MET A 194 -0.18 2.92 -8.64
N VAL A 195 -0.05 3.50 -7.45
CA VAL A 195 1.24 3.70 -6.78
C VAL A 195 1.16 3.08 -5.39
N GLN A 196 1.97 2.07 -5.13
CA GLN A 196 2.15 1.50 -3.80
C GLN A 196 3.46 2.00 -3.18
N HIS A 197 3.46 2.18 -1.86
CA HIS A 197 4.60 2.72 -1.14
C HIS A 197 5.04 1.77 -0.03
N HIS A 198 6.35 1.52 0.02
CA HIS A 198 6.95 0.45 0.81
C HIS A 198 8.15 0.93 1.61
N SER A 199 8.36 0.27 2.75
CA SER A 199 9.62 0.37 3.49
C SER A 199 10.61 -0.64 2.94
N CYS A 200 11.87 -0.23 2.82
CA CYS A 200 12.99 -1.12 2.49
C CYS A 200 13.24 -2.23 3.53
N ARG A 201 12.60 -2.14 4.71
CA ARG A 201 12.69 -3.13 5.80
C ARG A 201 11.55 -4.16 5.80
N SER A 202 10.50 -3.94 5.01
CA SER A 202 9.34 -4.83 4.91
C SER A 202 8.93 -4.94 3.45
N VAL A 203 9.67 -5.79 2.73
CA VAL A 203 9.60 -5.93 1.27
C VAL A 203 8.82 -7.19 0.93
N ALA A 204 7.77 -7.05 0.12
CA ALA A 204 7.04 -8.20 -0.39
C ALA A 204 7.94 -8.98 -1.38
N PRO A 205 7.87 -10.33 -1.43
CA PRO A 205 8.74 -11.14 -2.29
C PRO A 205 8.77 -10.70 -3.76
N ILE A 206 7.63 -10.26 -4.30
CA ILE A 206 7.50 -9.76 -5.68
C ILE A 206 8.38 -8.55 -5.98
N TRP A 207 8.84 -7.80 -4.98
CA TRP A 207 9.68 -6.61 -5.13
C TRP A 207 11.13 -6.82 -4.73
N CYS A 208 11.53 -8.02 -4.29
CA CYS A 208 12.88 -8.29 -3.81
C CYS A 208 13.96 -8.08 -4.88
N TYR A 209 13.78 -8.68 -6.06
CA TYR A 209 14.73 -8.51 -7.17
C TYR A 209 14.83 -7.04 -7.62
N PRO A 210 13.73 -6.36 -8.01
CA PRO A 210 13.85 -4.99 -8.51
C PRO A 210 14.37 -4.02 -7.44
N LEU A 211 14.03 -4.20 -6.17
CA LEU A 211 14.62 -3.37 -5.11
C LEU A 211 16.13 -3.59 -4.99
N SER A 212 16.59 -4.83 -5.08
CA SER A 212 18.02 -5.17 -5.03
C SER A 212 18.77 -4.58 -6.22
N LEU A 213 18.17 -4.65 -7.41
CA LEU A 213 18.67 -4.04 -8.63
C LEU A 213 18.79 -2.51 -8.48
N ALA A 214 17.73 -1.84 -8.01
CA ALA A 214 17.75 -0.39 -7.80
C ALA A 214 18.82 0.04 -6.79
N ARG A 215 18.99 -0.69 -5.69
CA ARG A 215 20.06 -0.42 -4.71
C ARG A 215 21.45 -0.60 -5.29
N HIS A 216 21.67 -1.64 -6.08
CA HIS A 216 22.95 -1.88 -6.72
C HIS A 216 23.32 -0.73 -7.66
N LEU A 217 22.36 -0.29 -8.50
CA LEU A 217 22.56 0.82 -9.43
C LEU A 217 22.76 2.15 -8.69
N GLN A 218 22.03 2.38 -7.60
CA GLN A 218 22.23 3.54 -6.73
C GLN A 218 23.65 3.55 -6.14
N MET A 219 24.11 2.43 -5.57
CA MET A 219 25.47 2.32 -5.00
C MET A 219 26.55 2.51 -6.06
N ALA A 220 26.37 1.91 -7.25
CA ALA A 220 27.30 2.07 -8.37
C ALA A 220 27.36 3.53 -8.86
N HIS A 221 26.25 4.27 -8.82
CA HIS A 221 26.22 5.69 -9.15
C HIS A 221 27.02 6.54 -8.16
N PHE A 222 26.86 6.29 -6.85
CA PHE A 222 27.61 7.01 -5.81
C PHE A 222 29.07 6.57 -5.66
N SER A 223 29.44 5.41 -6.17
CA SER A 223 30.82 4.89 -6.12
C SER A 223 31.69 5.32 -7.31
N LYS A 224 31.17 6.10 -8.27
CA LYS A 224 31.99 6.63 -9.36
C LYS A 224 33.06 7.55 -8.78
N PRO A 225 34.36 7.28 -8.98
CA PRO A 225 35.41 8.13 -8.45
C PRO A 225 35.30 9.52 -9.10
N GLU A 226 35.30 10.57 -8.29
CA GLU A 226 35.81 11.85 -8.77
C GLU A 226 37.20 11.60 -9.37
N ASP A 227 37.48 12.12 -10.55
CA ASP A 227 38.80 12.11 -11.19
C ASP A 227 39.79 12.92 -10.32
N VAL A 228 40.20 12.36 -9.18
CA VAL A 228 41.29 12.85 -8.37
C VAL A 228 42.43 11.86 -8.51
N ARG A 229 43.33 12.22 -9.41
CA ARG A 229 44.68 11.68 -9.51
C ARG A 229 45.35 11.74 -8.13
N GLY A 230 45.43 10.60 -7.44
CA GLY A 230 46.10 10.50 -6.15
C GLY A 230 46.35 9.05 -5.75
N GLU A 231 47.60 8.61 -5.89
CA GLU A 231 48.09 7.33 -5.42
C GLU A 231 47.84 7.13 -3.92
N GLY A 232 47.36 5.94 -3.55
CA GLY A 232 47.25 5.54 -2.14
C GLY A 232 46.34 4.35 -1.94
N ALA A 233 46.82 3.16 -2.33
CA ALA A 233 46.15 1.90 -2.02
C ALA A 233 45.97 1.75 -0.50
N ARG A 234 44.72 1.66 -0.05
CA ARG A 234 44.37 1.08 1.25
C ARG A 234 43.26 0.08 1.04
N ASP A 235 43.62 -1.17 1.27
CA ASP A 235 42.76 -2.34 1.38
C ASP A 235 41.61 -2.06 2.36
N ILE A 236 40.38 -2.18 1.89
CA ILE A 236 39.19 -2.23 2.73
C ILE A 236 38.45 -3.51 2.35
N THR A 237 38.62 -4.55 3.16
CA THR A 237 37.83 -5.79 3.10
C THR A 237 36.33 -5.48 3.31
N PRO A 238 35.43 -5.88 2.39
CA PRO A 238 34.00 -5.76 2.59
C PRO A 238 33.48 -7.02 3.30
N ALA A 239 33.28 -6.92 4.60
CA ALA A 239 32.48 -7.89 5.36
C ALA A 239 31.02 -7.43 5.37
N HIS A 240 30.33 -7.61 4.25
CA HIS A 240 28.87 -7.65 4.24
C HIS A 240 28.44 -8.61 3.13
N ARG A 241 27.64 -9.62 3.51
CA ARG A 241 27.13 -10.66 2.60
C ARG A 241 26.41 -10.00 1.42
N GLU A 242 27.11 -9.88 0.30
CA GLU A 242 26.52 -9.67 -1.02
C GLU A 242 25.74 -10.93 -1.37
N THR A 243 24.42 -10.83 -1.30
CA THR A 243 23.57 -11.80 -1.98
C THR A 243 23.82 -11.60 -3.47
N ASN A 244 24.50 -12.54 -4.12
CA ASN A 244 24.65 -12.57 -5.57
C ASN A 244 23.27 -12.29 -6.20
N VAL A 245 23.16 -11.16 -6.91
CA VAL A 245 21.93 -10.70 -7.57
C VAL A 245 21.41 -11.74 -8.59
N SER A 246 22.26 -12.69 -8.99
CA SER A 246 21.99 -13.71 -10.00
C SER A 246 21.02 -14.83 -9.59
N ASP A 247 20.72 -15.04 -8.29
CA ASP A 247 19.97 -16.22 -7.84
C ASP A 247 18.48 -15.92 -7.49
N VAL A 248 18.06 -14.66 -7.60
CA VAL A 248 16.67 -14.25 -7.34
C VAL A 248 15.91 -14.16 -8.67
N ALA A 249 14.73 -14.79 -8.72
CA ALA A 249 13.89 -14.75 -9.91
C ALA A 249 13.56 -13.31 -10.33
N ARG A 250 13.80 -13.00 -11.60
CA ARG A 250 13.62 -11.64 -12.18
C ARG A 250 12.18 -11.32 -12.55
N HIS A 251 11.24 -12.20 -12.20
CA HIS A 251 9.84 -12.02 -12.49
C HIS A 251 9.10 -11.40 -11.30
N SER A 252 8.14 -10.52 -11.60
CA SER A 252 7.18 -10.03 -10.61
C SER A 252 5.78 -10.28 -11.13
N HIS A 253 4.90 -10.75 -10.26
CA HIS A 253 3.47 -10.83 -10.54
C HIS A 253 2.78 -9.58 -10.00
N LEU A 254 2.04 -8.89 -10.85
CA LEU A 254 1.32 -7.67 -10.52
C LEU A 254 0.22 -7.91 -9.47
N PRO A 255 0.05 -7.00 -8.49
CA PRO A 255 -1.09 -7.07 -7.58
C PRO A 255 -2.41 -6.95 -8.33
N GLN A 256 -3.29 -7.95 -8.17
CA GLN A 256 -4.63 -7.91 -8.75
C GLN A 256 -5.61 -7.17 -7.84
N ALA A 257 -6.54 -6.44 -8.44
CA ALA A 257 -7.61 -5.78 -7.70
C ALA A 257 -8.47 -6.79 -6.92
N LEU A 258 -8.97 -6.36 -5.77
CA LEU A 258 -9.93 -7.11 -4.97
C LEU A 258 -11.29 -7.17 -5.68
N PRO A 259 -12.08 -8.25 -5.49
CA PRO A 259 -13.39 -8.37 -6.11
C PRO A 259 -14.39 -7.34 -5.58
N LEU A 260 -15.42 -7.02 -6.36
CA LEU A 260 -16.50 -6.10 -5.98
C LEU A 260 -17.36 -6.62 -4.81
N THR A 261 -17.27 -7.92 -4.50
CA THR A 261 -17.98 -8.60 -3.41
C THR A 261 -17.01 -9.15 -2.38
N CYS A 262 -17.25 -8.87 -1.10
CA CYS A 262 -16.46 -9.48 -0.03
C CYS A 262 -16.80 -10.96 0.13
N LEU A 263 -15.79 -11.81 0.21
CA LEU A 263 -15.94 -13.22 0.62
C LEU A 263 -16.02 -13.39 2.14
N SER A 264 -15.59 -12.36 2.88
CA SER A 264 -15.36 -12.41 4.33
C SER A 264 -16.05 -11.24 5.08
N PRO A 265 -17.34 -10.95 4.84
CA PRO A 265 -18.01 -9.78 5.43
C PRO A 265 -18.08 -9.82 6.97
N HIS A 266 -17.98 -10.99 7.58
CA HIS A 266 -17.93 -11.15 9.04
C HIS A 266 -16.62 -10.63 9.67
N TRP A 267 -15.58 -10.40 8.87
CA TRP A 267 -14.35 -9.74 9.32
C TRP A 267 -14.45 -8.21 9.29
N HIS A 268 -15.56 -7.65 8.79
CA HIS A 268 -15.79 -6.22 8.82
C HIS A 268 -16.16 -5.79 10.24
N ARG A 269 -15.24 -5.13 10.92
CA ARG A 269 -15.43 -4.60 12.26
C ARG A 269 -15.69 -3.11 12.18
N TRP A 270 -16.74 -2.67 12.86
CA TRP A 270 -17.21 -1.28 12.85
C TRP A 270 -17.21 -0.74 14.27
N ASN A 271 -16.02 -0.43 14.77
CA ASN A 271 -15.85 0.03 16.15
C ASN A 271 -15.67 1.54 16.14
N PHE A 272 -16.78 2.26 16.08
CA PHE A 272 -16.79 3.68 16.38
C PHE A 272 -16.79 3.86 17.89
N THR A 273 -15.63 3.74 18.49
CA THR A 273 -15.47 4.19 19.86
C THR A 273 -15.02 5.65 19.85
N ASP A 274 -15.68 6.49 20.64
CA ASP A 274 -15.12 7.79 21.02
C ASP A 274 -13.77 7.54 21.70
N LEU A 275 -12.68 7.74 20.96
CA LEU A 275 -11.31 7.63 21.46
C LEU A 275 -11.00 8.65 22.58
N ARG A 276 -11.94 9.58 22.85
CA ARG A 276 -11.92 10.49 24.01
C ARG A 276 -12.50 9.89 25.30
N ALA A 277 -13.31 8.84 25.22
CA ALA A 277 -14.09 8.32 26.35
C ALA A 277 -13.57 6.99 26.92
N LYS A 278 -12.53 6.39 26.33
CA LYS A 278 -11.99 5.11 26.79
C LYS A 278 -10.99 5.27 27.93
N LYS A 279 -11.19 4.46 28.98
CA LYS A 279 -10.15 4.08 29.94
C LYS A 279 -9.18 3.09 29.24
N GLU A 280 -7.95 3.05 29.74
CA GLU A 280 -6.77 2.30 29.27
C GLU A 280 -7.00 0.80 28.93
N HIS A 281 -8.13 0.19 29.29
CA HIS A 281 -8.37 -1.26 29.14
C HIS A 281 -9.16 -1.69 27.90
N ASP A 282 -9.39 -0.79 26.94
CA ASP A 282 -10.33 -1.04 25.84
C ASP A 282 -9.72 -0.67 24.48
N LEU A 283 -8.41 -0.90 24.33
CA LEU A 283 -7.69 -0.63 23.09
C LEU A 283 -8.21 -1.43 21.89
N PRO A 284 -8.05 -0.91 20.66
CA PRO A 284 -8.18 -1.73 19.47
C PRO A 284 -7.23 -2.94 19.57
N THR A 285 -7.77 -4.15 19.44
CA THR A 285 -6.96 -5.39 19.36
C THR A 285 -6.06 -5.41 18.12
N GLU A 286 -6.33 -4.52 17.16
CA GLU A 286 -5.68 -4.49 15.86
C GLU A 286 -4.48 -3.55 15.87
N LEU A 287 -3.31 -4.09 15.51
CA LEU A 287 -2.08 -3.34 15.42
C LEU A 287 -2.16 -2.35 14.25
N VAL A 288 -1.70 -1.12 14.48
CA VAL A 288 -1.56 -0.10 13.44
C VAL A 288 -0.44 -0.52 12.50
N LYS A 289 -0.68 -0.47 11.19
CA LYS A 289 0.32 -0.75 10.15
C LYS A 289 0.92 0.55 9.61
N VAL A 290 0.07 1.51 9.24
CA VAL A 290 0.47 2.83 8.73
C VAL A 290 -0.44 3.92 9.31
N MET A 291 0.14 5.06 9.64
CA MET A 291 -0.58 6.28 10.02
C MET A 291 -0.08 7.45 9.18
N TRP A 292 -0.98 8.35 8.80
CA TRP A 292 -0.65 9.60 8.12
C TRP A 292 -1.29 10.78 8.85
N CYS A 293 -0.48 11.80 9.11
CA CYS A 293 -0.91 13.02 9.78
C CYS A 293 -0.09 14.21 9.27
N GLN A 294 -0.77 15.25 8.77
CA GLN A 294 -0.15 16.53 8.37
C GLN A 294 1.07 16.38 7.44
N GLY A 295 0.99 15.47 6.47
CA GLY A 295 2.07 15.22 5.51
C GLY A 295 3.10 14.19 5.96
N VAL A 296 3.14 13.82 7.24
CA VAL A 296 4.08 12.83 7.78
C VAL A 296 3.44 11.43 7.77
N THR A 297 4.20 10.45 7.28
CA THR A 297 3.81 9.03 7.31
C THR A 297 4.56 8.33 8.43
N TYR A 298 3.86 7.50 9.20
CA TYR A 298 4.41 6.65 10.24
C TYR A 298 4.08 5.20 9.88
N ARG A 299 5.06 4.31 9.96
CA ARG A 299 4.87 2.87 9.78
C ARG A 299 5.32 2.11 11.01
N ILE A 300 4.54 1.11 11.39
CA ILE A 300 4.95 0.12 12.40
C ILE A 300 5.36 -1.12 11.63
N LEU A 301 6.64 -1.47 11.72
CA LEU A 301 7.24 -2.61 11.07
C LEU A 301 7.24 -3.81 12.02
N SER A 302 7.37 -5.01 11.45
CA SER A 302 7.46 -6.25 12.23
C SER A 302 8.56 -6.15 13.30
N GLY A 303 8.23 -6.55 14.52
CA GLY A 303 9.10 -6.36 15.69
C GLY A 303 8.87 -5.05 16.45
N GLY A 304 7.83 -4.27 16.11
CA GLY A 304 7.45 -3.07 16.85
C GLY A 304 8.30 -1.84 16.51
N LEU A 305 9.08 -1.93 15.44
CA LEU A 305 9.95 -0.87 14.96
C LEU A 305 9.11 0.25 14.31
N ILE A 306 9.35 1.49 14.73
CA ILE A 306 8.70 2.68 14.15
C ILE A 306 9.61 3.32 13.11
N GLU A 307 9.03 3.59 11.94
CA GLU A 307 9.60 4.34 10.83
C GLU A 307 8.75 5.59 10.57
N VAL A 308 9.40 6.74 10.33
CA VAL A 308 8.76 8.03 10.09
C VAL A 308 9.31 8.64 8.81
N SER A 309 8.43 8.93 7.87
CA SER A 309 8.71 9.58 6.59
C SER A 309 8.14 11.01 6.61
N PRO A 310 8.99 12.05 6.74
CA PRO A 310 8.53 13.44 6.75
C PRO A 310 8.04 13.94 5.38
N GLY A 311 8.39 13.24 4.29
CA GLY A 311 8.04 13.62 2.92
C GLY A 311 9.14 14.37 2.17
N ASP A 312 10.33 14.53 2.76
CA ASP A 312 11.51 15.17 2.18
C ASP A 312 12.52 14.16 1.60
N GLY A 313 12.12 12.89 1.43
CA GLY A 313 12.99 11.80 1.00
C GLY A 313 13.87 11.20 2.11
N SER A 314 13.86 11.77 3.32
CA SER A 314 14.52 11.20 4.49
C SER A 314 13.60 10.26 5.27
N VAL A 315 14.20 9.39 6.09
CA VAL A 315 13.50 8.42 6.93
C VAL A 315 14.11 8.42 8.33
N ILE A 316 13.27 8.52 9.35
CA ILE A 316 13.70 8.43 10.75
C ILE A 316 13.20 7.10 11.29
N ARG A 317 14.11 6.30 11.86
CA ARG A 317 13.81 4.95 12.31
C ARG A 317 14.26 4.72 13.74
N SER A 318 13.41 4.11 14.55
CA SER A 318 13.75 3.74 15.93
C SER A 318 14.82 2.63 15.98
N ASN A 319 15.64 2.61 17.04
CA ASN A 319 16.62 1.54 17.25
C ASN A 319 16.05 0.53 18.27
N GLY A 320 15.29 -0.44 17.77
CA GLY A 320 14.66 -1.50 18.56
C GLY A 320 13.35 -1.10 19.24
N VAL A 321 12.75 -2.03 19.99
CA VAL A 321 11.38 -1.96 20.53
C VAL A 321 11.19 -0.89 21.63
N LEU A 322 12.29 -0.48 22.29
CA LEU A 322 12.24 0.44 23.44
C LEU A 322 12.17 1.92 23.03
N ASN A 323 12.27 2.25 21.72
CA ASN A 323 12.05 3.57 21.12
C ASN A 323 12.81 4.76 21.75
N THR A 324 13.95 4.53 22.42
CA THR A 324 14.71 5.60 23.08
C THR A 324 15.66 6.34 22.14
N TYR A 325 16.08 5.71 21.04
CA TYR A 325 17.01 6.28 20.07
C TYR A 325 16.47 6.11 18.66
N PHE A 326 16.79 7.08 17.80
CA PHE A 326 16.39 7.10 16.40
C PHE A 326 17.59 7.36 15.50
N THR A 327 17.61 6.70 14.36
CA THR A 327 18.56 6.91 13.26
C THR A 327 17.86 7.71 12.17
N HIS A 328 18.45 8.84 11.77
CA HIS A 328 17.96 9.65 10.66
C HIS A 328 18.73 9.31 9.39
N HIS A 329 18.07 8.64 8.47
CA HIS A 329 18.57 8.31 7.15
C HIS A 329 18.23 9.46 6.20
N LYS A 330 19.24 10.22 5.80
CA LYS A 330 19.07 11.37 4.91
C LYS A 330 19.51 11.02 3.49
N PRO A 331 18.94 11.66 2.47
CA PRO A 331 19.54 11.70 1.14
C PRO A 331 21.02 12.08 1.25
N GLU A 332 21.90 11.32 0.58
CA GLU A 332 23.29 11.72 0.41
C GLU A 332 23.35 12.87 -0.61
N ILE A 333 23.10 14.09 -0.14
CA ILE A 333 23.39 15.31 -0.89
C ILE A 333 24.89 15.56 -0.75
N LEU A 334 25.58 15.86 -1.87
CA LEU A 334 26.95 16.34 -1.86
C LEU A 334 27.11 17.44 -0.78
N SER A 335 27.91 17.12 0.24
CA SER A 335 28.34 17.95 1.38
C SER A 335 27.41 18.10 2.60
N GLY A 336 27.98 17.73 3.76
CA GLY A 336 27.59 18.25 5.08
C GLY A 336 26.69 17.33 5.92
N GLN A 337 27.31 16.42 6.67
CA GLN A 337 26.69 15.73 7.81
C GLN A 337 26.13 16.77 8.80
N LEU A 338 24.84 17.08 8.68
CA LEU A 338 24.11 17.84 9.69
C LEU A 338 23.36 16.83 10.56
N ASN A 339 23.87 16.61 11.78
CA ASN A 339 23.10 16.02 12.85
C ASN A 339 21.96 16.97 13.19
N VAL A 340 20.78 16.75 12.60
CA VAL A 340 19.58 17.48 13.00
C VAL A 340 18.96 16.69 14.15
N SER A 341 19.15 17.18 15.37
CA SER A 341 18.40 16.74 16.52
C SER A 341 16.95 17.21 16.36
N ILE A 342 16.11 16.39 15.72
CA ILE A 342 14.66 16.60 15.79
C ILE A 342 14.27 16.31 17.24
N SER A 343 13.73 17.32 17.93
CA SER A 343 13.31 17.19 19.31
C SER A 343 12.37 15.98 19.45
N PRO A 344 12.73 14.97 20.28
CA PRO A 344 11.89 13.80 20.53
C PRO A 344 10.49 14.20 21.00
N TYR A 345 10.31 15.39 21.55
CA TYR A 345 9.06 15.83 22.14
C TYR A 345 7.91 16.00 21.14
N ASN A 346 8.10 16.32 19.86
CA ASN A 346 6.95 16.41 18.92
C ASN A 346 6.55 15.05 18.34
N CYS A 347 7.52 14.18 18.03
CA CYS A 347 7.25 12.80 17.61
C CYS A 347 6.75 11.93 18.77
N LEU A 348 7.30 12.09 19.98
CA LEU A 348 6.79 11.44 21.19
C LEU A 348 5.60 12.17 21.80
N LEU A 349 5.24 13.43 21.55
CA LEU A 349 3.91 13.91 21.95
C LEU A 349 2.86 13.34 21.02
N CYS A 350 3.10 13.28 19.70
CA CYS A 350 2.19 12.56 18.81
C CYS A 350 2.14 11.06 19.21
N LEU A 351 3.28 10.38 19.35
CA LEU A 351 3.32 8.98 19.80
C LEU A 351 3.08 8.74 21.30
N LYS A 352 3.04 9.73 22.22
CA LYS A 352 2.69 9.59 23.66
C LYS A 352 1.27 10.03 23.96
N GLU A 353 0.76 11.09 23.33
CA GLU A 353 -0.67 11.33 23.26
C GLU A 353 -1.35 10.15 22.55
N HIS A 354 -0.69 9.55 21.55
CA HIS A 354 -1.17 8.34 20.90
C HIS A 354 -0.67 7.03 21.53
N LYS A 355 0.42 6.95 22.33
CA LYS A 355 0.74 5.76 23.18
C LYS A 355 -0.28 5.62 24.31
N LYS A 356 -0.81 6.73 24.83
CA LYS A 356 -2.01 6.72 25.69
C LYS A 356 -3.27 6.23 24.95
N GLN A 357 -3.21 6.08 23.63
CA GLN A 357 -4.25 5.49 22.77
C GLN A 357 -3.81 4.15 22.11
N LEU A 358 -2.61 3.65 22.43
CA LEU A 358 -1.99 2.43 21.88
C LEU A 358 -1.50 1.47 22.99
N ILE A 359 -1.70 1.81 24.28
CA ILE A 359 -1.55 0.92 25.47
C ILE A 359 -2.84 0.94 26.30
#